data_AF-A0A6P0UWY8-F1
#
_entry.id   AF-A0A6P0UWY8-F1
#
_cell.length_a   1.000
_cell.length_b   1.000
_cell.length_c   1.000
_cell.angle_alpha   90.00
_cell.angle_beta   90.00
_cell.angle_gamma   90.00
#
_symmetry.space_group_name_H-M   'P 1'
#
loop_
_entity.id
_entity.type
_entity.pdbx_description
1 polymer ?
#
loop_
_entity_poly.entity_id
_entity_poly.type
_entity_poly.pdbx_seq_one_letter_code
_entity_poly.pdbx_strand_id
1 'polypeptide(L)' 'MVTTIKKPSSLIHEIQLEKVEEWCLFKFSTSLQLRLESLLDRKKADQLTPDEITELDAIGELDRIFTHINAMLTAQNANK' A
#
# COMPACT_ATOMS: atom_id res chain seq x y z
N MET A 1 -13.92 14.95 7.39
CA MET A 1 -13.69 15.26 5.96
C MET A 1 -13.05 14.04 5.35
N VAL A 2 -13.68 13.37 4.38
CA VAL A 2 -13.07 12.23 3.67
C VAL A 2 -12.11 12.83 2.64
N THR A 3 -10.82 12.86 2.96
CA THR A 3 -9.77 13.17 2.01
C THR A 3 -9.72 12.03 1.01
N THR A 4 -10.32 12.21 -0.15
CA THR A 4 -10.26 11.25 -1.25
C THR A 4 -8.83 11.19 -1.78
N ILE A 5 -8.20 10.04 -1.58
CA ILE A 5 -6.81 9.82 -1.96
C ILE A 5 -6.82 9.44 -3.44
N LYS A 6 -6.55 10.42 -4.30
CA LYS A 6 -6.57 10.22 -5.76
C LYS A 6 -5.22 9.88 -6.37
N LYS A 7 -4.13 10.00 -5.60
CA LYS A 7 -2.77 9.82 -6.13
C LYS A 7 -1.96 8.87 -5.24
N PRO A 8 -1.33 7.84 -5.81
CA PRO A 8 -0.45 6.95 -5.05
C PRO A 8 0.72 7.73 -4.42
N SER A 9 1.19 8.80 -5.06
CA SER A 9 2.22 9.68 -4.50
C SER A 9 1.81 10.35 -3.19
N SER A 10 0.50 10.58 -2.96
CA SER A 10 0.01 11.18 -1.71
C SER A 10 0.11 10.21 -0.53
N LEU A 11 0.12 8.91 -0.82
CA LEU A 11 0.26 7.85 0.18
C LEU A 11 1.70 7.63 0.58
N ILE A 12 2.68 8.18 -0.17
CA ILE A 12 4.12 8.07 0.15
C ILE A 12 4.44 8.56 1.56
N HIS A 13 3.71 9.55 2.07
CA HIS A 13 3.85 10.01 3.46
C HIS A 13 3.27 9.05 4.50
N GLU A 14 2.32 8.18 4.11
CA GLU A 14 1.68 7.17 4.94
C GLU A 14 2.40 5.81 4.85
N ILE A 15 3.60 5.76 4.26
CA ILE A 15 4.38 4.53 4.10
C ILE A 15 5.46 4.49 5.18
N GLN A 16 5.60 3.32 5.80
CA GLN A 16 6.58 3.07 6.83
C GLN A 16 7.67 2.13 6.33
N LEU A 17 8.90 2.47 6.66
CA LEU A 17 10.04 1.57 6.49
C LEU A 17 10.14 0.72 7.75
N GLU A 18 9.87 -0.56 7.62
CA GLU A 18 10.03 -1.54 8.69
C GLU A 18 11.39 -2.22 8.51
N LYS A 19 12.29 -2.01 9.48
CA LYS A 19 13.57 -2.71 9.49
C LYS A 19 13.38 -4.10 10.10
N VAL A 20 13.35 -5.11 9.24
CA VAL A 20 13.27 -6.52 9.68
C VAL A 20 14.67 -7.10 9.58
N GLU A 21 15.29 -7.32 10.74
CA GLU A 21 16.68 -7.80 10.87
C GLU A 21 17.70 -6.87 10.18
N GLU A 22 18.16 -7.22 8.97
CA GLU A 22 19.06 -6.42 8.14
C GLU A 22 18.35 -5.71 6.97
N TRP A 23 17.04 -5.90 6.82
CA TRP A 23 16.30 -5.52 5.63
C TRP A 23 15.45 -4.28 5.91
N CYS A 24 15.53 -3.27 5.05
CA CYS A 24 14.60 -2.14 5.09
C CYS A 24 13.42 -2.44 4.16
N LEU A 25 12.34 -3.01 4.71
CA LEU A 25 11.14 -3.35 3.94
C LEU A 25 10.16 -2.18 3.97
N PHE A 26 9.57 -1.90 2.81
CA PHE A 26 8.47 -0.97 2.71
C PHE A 26 7.18 -1.65 3.17
N LYS A 27 6.46 -0.99 4.07
CA LYS A 27 5.19 -1.46 4.61
C LYS A 27 4.21 -0.30 4.68
N PHE A 28 2.94 -0.61 4.54
CA PHE A 28 1.87 0.35 4.75
C PHE A 28 1.71 0.69 6.23
N SER A 29 1.48 1.96 6.56
CA SER A 29 1.07 2.34 7.91
C SER A 29 -0.24 1.67 8.28
N THR A 30 -0.48 1.50 9.58
CA THR A 30 -1.75 0.95 10.10
C THR A 30 -2.98 1.70 9.57
N SER A 31 -2.89 3.03 9.42
CA SER A 31 -3.95 3.87 8.83
C SER A 31 -4.27 3.48 7.38
N LEU A 32 -3.24 3.26 6.57
CA LEU A 32 -3.38 2.89 5.16
C LEU A 32 -3.86 1.44 5.01
N GLN A 33 -3.39 0.52 5.85
CA GLN A 33 -3.88 -0.85 5.87
C GLN A 33 -5.37 -0.91 6.20
N LEU A 34 -5.81 -0.18 7.23
CA LEU A 34 -7.24 -0.06 7.57
C LEU A 34 -8.06 0.56 6.44
N ARG A 35 -7.49 1.53 5.72
CA ARG A 35 -8.13 2.12 4.53
C ARG A 35 -8.31 1.08 3.42
N LEU A 36 -7.25 0.35 3.06
CA LEU A 36 -7.33 -0.71 2.07
C LEU A 36 -8.36 -1.78 2.46
N GLU A 37 -8.36 -2.20 3.73
CA GLU A 37 -9.31 -3.21 4.23
C GLU A 37 -10.76 -2.70 4.14
N SER A 38 -11.00 -1.45 4.52
CA SER A 38 -12.33 -0.82 4.41
C SER A 38 -12.77 -0.70 2.94
N LEU A 39 -11.87 -0.35 2.02
CA LEU A 39 -12.16 -0.32 0.59
C LEU A 39 -12.46 -1.73 0.06
N LEU A 40 -11.69 -2.76 0.47
CA LEU A 40 -11.95 -4.14 0.07
C LEU A 40 -13.29 -4.67 0.59
N ASP A 41 -13.66 -4.29 1.82
CA ASP A 41 -14.95 -4.66 2.40
C ASP A 41 -16.11 -4.04 1.63
N ARG A 42 -16.02 -2.73 1.33
CA ARG A 42 -16.97 -2.05 0.45
C ARG A 42 -17.01 -2.66 -0.94
N LYS A 43 -15.91 -3.23 -1.44
CA LYS A 43 -15.81 -3.87 -2.76
C LYS A 43 -16.58 -5.16 -2.79
N LYS A 44 -16.46 -5.95 -1.72
CA LYS A 44 -17.26 -7.17 -1.54
C LYS A 44 -18.75 -6.84 -1.43
N ALA A 45 -19.10 -5.71 -0.84
CA ALA A 45 -20.48 -5.24 -0.73
C ALA A 45 -21.02 -4.59 -2.03
N ASP A 46 -20.21 -4.47 -3.09
CA ASP A 46 -20.54 -3.74 -4.33
C ASP A 46 -20.92 -2.26 -4.09
N GLN A 47 -20.41 -1.67 -2.99
CA GLN A 47 -20.71 -0.31 -2.53
C GLN A 47 -19.54 0.67 -2.74
N LEU A 48 -18.57 0.33 -3.60
CA LEU A 48 -17.51 1.31 -3.93
C LEU A 48 -18.07 2.41 -4.80
N THR A 49 -17.76 3.62 -4.38
CA THR A 49 -17.89 4.77 -5.25
C THR A 49 -16.74 4.78 -6.28
N PRO A 50 -16.92 5.38 -7.46
CA PRO A 50 -15.84 5.48 -8.46
C PRO A 50 -14.58 6.17 -7.92
N ASP A 51 -14.72 7.05 -6.93
CA ASP A 51 -13.58 7.68 -6.26
C ASP A 51 -12.78 6.65 -5.44
N GLU A 52 -13.48 5.79 -4.70
CA GLU A 52 -12.87 4.69 -3.95
C GLU A 52 -12.26 3.62 -4.85
N ILE A 53 -12.83 3.38 -6.03
CA ILE A 53 -12.24 2.43 -6.99
C ILE A 53 -10.88 2.96 -7.43
N THR A 54 -10.81 4.27 -7.69
CA THR A 54 -9.56 4.95 -8.04
C THR A 54 -8.56 4.91 -6.88
N GLU A 55 -9.03 5.08 -5.64
CA GLU A 55 -8.19 4.98 -4.43
C GLU A 55 -7.65 3.56 -4.23
N LEU A 56 -8.50 2.53 -4.37
CA LEU A 56 -8.12 1.12 -4.26
C LEU A 56 -7.10 0.73 -5.35
N ASP A 57 -7.29 1.22 -6.58
CA ASP A 57 -6.35 1.00 -7.69
C ASP A 57 -4.99 1.64 -7.39
N ALA A 58 -4.98 2.89 -6.90
CA ALA A 58 -3.75 3.57 -6.48
C ALA A 58 -3.02 2.86 -5.33
N ILE A 59 -3.75 2.36 -4.32
CA ILE A 59 -3.14 1.58 -3.22
C ILE A 59 -2.59 0.25 -3.76
N GLY A 60 -3.32 -0.42 -4.65
CA GLY A 60 -2.89 -1.68 -5.27
C GLY A 60 -1.62 -1.51 -6.12
N GLU A 61 -1.49 -0.40 -6.84
CA GLU A 61 -0.28 -0.09 -7.60
C GLU A 61 0.93 0.10 -6.66
N LEU A 62 0.75 0.85 -5.56
CA LEU A 62 1.80 1.00 -4.54
C LEU A 62 2.21 -0.33 -3.89
N ASP A 63 1.24 -1.18 -3.56
CA ASP A 63 1.51 -2.49 -2.97
C ASP A 63 2.40 -3.33 -3.89
N ARG A 64 2.12 -3.27 -5.19
CA ARG A 64 2.90 -3.98 -6.21
C ARG A 64 4.31 -3.40 -6.36
N ILE A 65 4.45 -2.08 -6.31
CA ILE A 65 5.75 -1.41 -6.29
C ILE A 65 6.55 -1.85 -5.05
N PHE A 66 5.94 -1.88 -3.86
CA PHE A 66 6.62 -2.32 -2.65
C PHE A 66 6.96 -3.78 -2.64
N THR A 67 6.05 -4.65 -3.06
CA THR A 67 6.32 -6.07 -3.19
C THR A 67 7.51 -6.30 -4.13
N HIS A 68 7.61 -5.54 -5.23
CA HIS A 68 8.73 -5.62 -6.15
C HIS A 68 10.04 -5.12 -5.51
N ILE A 69 10.04 -3.94 -4.88
CA ILE A 69 11.22 -3.38 -4.21
C ILE A 69 11.67 -4.29 -3.07
N ASN A 70 10.75 -4.73 -2.21
CA ASN A 70 10.99 -5.67 -1.12
C ASN A 70 11.57 -6.98 -1.65
N ALA A 71 10.99 -7.56 -2.71
CA ALA A 71 11.53 -8.77 -3.34
C ALA A 71 12.94 -8.55 -3.90
N MET A 72 13.22 -7.41 -4.54
CA MET A 72 14.56 -7.07 -5.02
C MET A 72 15.57 -6.87 -3.87
N LEU A 73 15.16 -6.21 -2.79
CA LEU A 73 16.00 -6.00 -1.60
C LEU A 73 16.31 -7.32 -0.92
N THR A 74 15.30 -8.17 -0.74
CA THR A 74 15.47 -9.52 -0.19
C THR A 74 16.35 -10.38 -1.12
N ALA A 75 16.11 -10.37 -2.43
CA ALA A 75 16.89 -11.18 -3.39
C ALA A 75 18.36 -10.74 -3.48
N GLN A 76 18.65 -9.44 -3.40
CA GLN A 76 20.03 -8.93 -3.41
C GLN A 76 20.79 -9.29 -2.12
N ASN A 77 20.13 -9.28 -0.96
CA ASN A 77 20.78 -9.62 0.31
C ASN A 77 20.79 -11.12 0.62
N ALA A 78 19.86 -11.91 0.07
CA ALA A 78 19.86 -13.37 0.18
C ALA A 78 21.05 -14.05 -0.54
N ASN A 79 21.74 -13.32 -1.41
CA ASN A 79 22.91 -13.79 -2.15
C ASN A 79 24.26 -13.37 -1.51
N LYS A 80 24.24 -12.85 -0.28
CA LYS A 80 25.45 -12.44 0.45
C LYS A 80 25.81 -13.41 1.56
#